data_AF-A0A1H9N7B5-F1
#
_entry.id   AF-A0A1H9N7B5-F1
#
_cell.length_a   1.000
_cell.length_b   1.000
_cell.length_c   1.000
_cell.angle_alpha   90.00
_cell.angle_beta   90.00
_cell.angle_gamma   90.00
#
_symmetry.space_group_name_H-M   'P 1'
#
loop_
_entity.id
_entity.type
_entity.pdbx_description
1 polymer ?
#
loop_
_entity_poly.entity_id
_entity_poly.type
_entity_poly.pdbx_seq_one_letter_code
_entity_poly.pdbx_strand_id
1 'polypeptide(L)'
;YTFTTEEEPGITLIWTPDSAGVSVPANTGNPNPVRIPNPVVVDPLPEDSGIEATTSPAPEEKNFADYILILPLSDIPPIYVYLNADHKYYTPPKENPPLPAYPDAKKAQAKTPLKGGGKLRNRWKDSKGKIYEWDSRHGTVEIYDRSGRNHLGEFDPITGEQTKPADPTRKVEK
;
A
#
# COMPACT_ATOMS: atom_id res chain seq x y z
N TYR A 1 10.35 2.00 27.74
CA TYR A 1 11.02 1.20 26.70
C TYR A 1 11.03 1.99 25.41
N THR A 2 12.14 1.98 24.68
CA THR A 2 12.27 2.72 23.42
C THR A 2 12.60 1.73 22.32
N PHE A 3 11.86 1.81 21.22
CA PHE A 3 12.09 1.05 20.01
C PHE A 3 12.16 2.04 18.84
N THR A 4 13.17 1.92 17.98
CA THR A 4 13.28 2.73 16.76
C THR A 4 13.29 1.79 15.57
N THR A 5 12.48 2.11 14.57
CA THR A 5 12.39 1.30 13.36
C THR A 5 13.65 1.43 12.50
N GLU A 6 13.89 0.45 11.63
CA GLU A 6 15.06 0.43 10.74
C GLU A 6 14.89 1.28 9.47
N GLU A 7 13.70 1.83 9.21
CA GLU A 7 13.46 2.65 8.02
C GLU A 7 14.05 4.06 8.14
N GLU A 8 14.18 4.76 7.01
CA GLU A 8 14.56 6.16 6.94
C GLU A 8 13.43 7.01 6.33
N PRO A 9 12.89 8.03 7.05
CA PRO A 9 13.22 8.40 8.42
C PRO A 9 12.65 7.41 9.45
N GLY A 10 13.47 7.05 10.45
CA GLY A 10 13.08 6.09 11.49
C GLY A 10 11.98 6.62 12.40
N ILE A 11 11.05 5.74 12.77
CA ILE A 11 9.97 6.04 13.72
C ILE A 11 10.39 5.52 15.09
N THR A 12 10.45 6.40 16.08
CA THR A 12 10.71 6.01 17.48
C THR A 12 9.40 5.85 18.24
N LEU A 13 9.12 4.63 18.70
CA LEU A 13 8.07 4.33 19.66
C LEU A 13 8.64 4.38 21.08
N ILE A 14 8.10 5.30 21.88
CA ILE A 14 8.36 5.37 23.32
C ILE A 14 7.16 4.75 24.04
N TRP A 15 7.40 3.62 24.70
CA TRP A 15 6.40 2.92 25.48
C TRP A 15 6.65 3.12 26.98
N THR A 16 5.69 3.74 27.65
CA THR A 16 5.61 3.83 29.11
C THR A 16 4.37 3.04 29.55
N PRO A 17 4.53 1.85 30.16
CA PRO A 17 3.38 1.06 30.59
C PRO A 17 2.57 1.83 31.65
N ASP A 18 1.24 1.84 31.51
CA ASP A 18 0.30 2.60 32.37
C ASP A 18 -0.15 1.83 33.63
N SER A 19 0.33 0.61 33.87
CA SER A 19 -0.04 -0.16 35.06
C SER A 19 0.88 0.15 36.25
N ALA A 20 0.67 1.34 36.81
CA ALA A 20 0.90 1.68 38.22
C ALA A 20 -0.20 1.11 39.16
N GLY A 21 -0.97 0.10 38.74
CA GLY A 21 -1.96 -0.61 39.57
C GLY A 21 -3.45 -0.24 39.38
N VAL A 22 -3.91 0.19 38.20
CA VAL A 22 -5.33 0.55 37.94
C VAL A 22 -6.03 -0.50 37.05
N SER A 23 -7.22 -0.95 37.47
CA SER A 23 -8.05 -1.90 36.72
C SER A 23 -8.97 -1.23 35.70
N VAL A 24 -8.93 -1.65 34.44
CA VAL A 24 -9.87 -1.27 33.39
C VAL A 24 -10.52 -2.51 32.75
N PRO A 25 -11.72 -2.40 32.15
CA PRO A 25 -12.45 -3.53 31.59
C PRO A 25 -11.73 -4.19 30.41
N ALA A 26 -11.91 -5.51 30.26
CA ALA A 26 -11.02 -6.36 29.48
C ALA A 26 -11.12 -6.29 27.93
N ASN A 27 -12.16 -5.69 27.33
CA ASN A 27 -12.27 -5.59 25.86
C ASN A 27 -13.32 -4.56 25.39
N THR A 28 -13.13 -4.02 24.17
CA THR A 28 -14.15 -3.29 23.36
C THR A 28 -14.39 -3.94 21.98
N GLY A 29 -14.09 -5.23 21.83
CA GLY A 29 -13.99 -5.95 20.55
C GLY A 29 -15.16 -6.90 20.26
N ASN A 30 -15.50 -7.01 18.97
CA ASN A 30 -16.58 -7.86 18.44
C ASN A 30 -16.39 -9.36 18.81
N PRO A 31 -17.36 -10.02 19.47
CA PRO A 31 -17.22 -11.37 20.04
C PRO A 31 -17.24 -12.55 19.04
N ASN A 32 -17.09 -12.30 17.74
CA ASN A 32 -17.09 -13.37 16.74
C ASN A 32 -15.69 -14.03 16.65
N PRO A 33 -15.58 -15.37 16.74
CA PRO A 33 -14.29 -16.06 16.73
C PRO A 33 -13.63 -16.03 15.35
N VAL A 34 -12.40 -15.52 15.28
CA VAL A 34 -11.53 -15.59 14.10
C VAL A 34 -10.86 -16.96 14.08
N ARG A 35 -10.94 -17.69 12.95
CA ARG A 35 -10.32 -19.01 12.79
C ARG A 35 -8.88 -18.86 12.30
N ILE A 36 -7.91 -19.10 13.19
CA ILE A 36 -6.47 -19.06 12.89
C ILE A 36 -5.97 -20.51 12.66
N PRO A 37 -5.23 -20.82 11.57
CA PRO A 37 -4.64 -22.15 11.36
C PRO A 37 -3.43 -22.40 12.29
N ASN A 38 -3.05 -23.68 12.46
CA ASN A 38 -2.10 -24.17 13.47
C ASN A 38 -0.74 -23.45 13.46
N PRO A 39 -0.12 -23.23 14.65
CA PRO A 39 1.15 -22.54 14.80
C PRO A 39 2.33 -23.35 14.26
N VAL A 40 3.26 -22.65 13.59
CA VAL A 40 4.58 -23.16 13.20
C VAL A 40 5.47 -23.14 14.44
N VAL A 41 6.14 -24.26 14.73
CA VAL A 41 7.12 -24.35 15.83
C VAL A 41 8.36 -23.56 15.45
N VAL A 42 8.79 -22.64 16.33
CA VAL A 42 10.02 -21.86 16.21
C VAL A 42 11.00 -22.26 17.32
N ASP A 43 12.29 -22.31 16.98
CA ASP A 43 13.41 -22.72 17.84
C ASP A 43 13.60 -21.80 19.06
N PRO A 44 14.24 -22.28 20.16
CA PRO A 44 14.44 -21.49 21.37
C PRO A 44 15.30 -20.24 21.12
N LEU A 45 14.92 -19.16 21.79
CA LEU A 45 15.52 -17.83 21.69
C LEU A 45 17.02 -17.81 22.06
N PRO A 46 17.86 -17.04 21.35
CA PRO A 46 19.25 -16.82 21.75
C PRO A 46 19.35 -15.97 23.04
N GLU A 47 20.44 -16.12 23.79
CA GLU A 47 20.70 -15.43 25.06
C GLU A 47 21.06 -13.93 24.91
N ASP A 48 20.86 -13.32 23.74
CA ASP A 48 21.26 -11.93 23.51
C ASP A 48 20.18 -10.95 24.00
N SER A 49 20.59 -9.96 24.78
CA SER A 49 19.71 -8.99 25.46
C SER A 49 19.33 -7.81 24.55
N GLY A 50 19.19 -8.06 23.25
CA GLY A 50 18.85 -7.09 22.21
C GLY A 50 17.40 -7.23 21.74
N ILE A 51 16.79 -6.13 21.32
CA ILE A 51 15.50 -6.14 20.63
C ILE A 51 15.78 -6.53 19.18
N GLU A 52 15.41 -7.74 18.76
CA GLU A 52 15.60 -8.21 17.38
C GLU A 52 14.32 -8.02 16.55
N ALA A 53 14.48 -7.51 15.33
CA ALA A 53 13.43 -7.37 14.33
C ALA A 53 13.82 -8.14 13.06
N THR A 54 12.89 -8.91 12.49
CA THR A 54 13.12 -9.64 11.23
C THR A 54 12.19 -9.11 10.15
N THR A 55 12.73 -8.55 9.05
CA THR A 55 11.89 -8.05 7.95
C THR A 55 11.80 -9.06 6.79
N SER A 56 10.59 -9.49 6.45
CA SER A 56 10.19 -10.11 5.17
C SER A 56 8.85 -9.48 4.76
N PRO A 57 8.49 -9.21 3.47
CA PRO A 57 9.10 -9.59 2.20
C PRO A 57 9.81 -8.40 1.48
N ALA A 58 10.08 -8.56 0.17
CA ALA A 58 10.91 -7.70 -0.67
C ALA A 58 10.56 -6.19 -0.63
N PRO A 59 11.57 -5.29 -0.74
CA PRO A 59 11.41 -3.84 -0.55
C PRO A 59 10.42 -3.17 -1.52
N GLU A 60 10.27 -3.70 -2.73
CA GLU A 60 9.48 -3.10 -3.80
C GLU A 60 7.96 -3.11 -3.53
N GLU A 61 7.49 -3.89 -2.53
CA GLU A 61 6.07 -3.95 -2.14
C GLU A 61 5.77 -3.32 -0.77
N LYS A 62 6.80 -2.93 0.01
CA LYS A 62 6.60 -2.44 1.38
C LYS A 62 6.26 -0.96 1.41
N ASN A 63 4.95 -0.69 1.37
CA ASN A 63 4.39 0.59 1.81
C ASN A 63 4.07 0.64 3.32
N PHE A 64 4.48 -0.40 4.03
CA PHE A 64 4.20 -0.60 5.44
C PHE A 64 5.37 -1.32 6.09
N ALA A 65 5.56 -1.03 7.36
CA ALA A 65 6.49 -1.69 8.24
C ALA A 65 5.73 -2.40 9.35
N ASP A 66 6.08 -3.65 9.61
CA ASP A 66 5.47 -4.46 10.64
C ASP A 66 6.51 -5.02 11.60
N TYR A 67 6.18 -5.00 12.87
CA TYR A 67 7.07 -5.38 13.96
C TYR A 67 6.31 -6.21 14.99
N ILE A 68 6.95 -7.24 15.50
CA ILE A 68 6.51 -7.92 16.71
C ILE A 68 7.42 -7.44 17.83
N LEU A 69 6.88 -6.62 18.74
CA LEU A 69 7.63 -6.15 19.90
C LEU A 69 7.51 -7.19 21.02
N ILE A 70 8.64 -7.80 21.35
CA ILE A 70 8.79 -8.70 22.49
C ILE A 70 9.47 -7.92 23.61
N LEU A 71 8.76 -7.71 24.72
CA LEU A 71 9.31 -7.01 25.88
C LEU A 71 9.92 -8.04 26.85
N PRO A 72 11.04 -7.72 27.53
CA PRO A 72 11.65 -8.59 28.54
C PRO A 72 10.86 -8.56 29.87
N LEU A 73 9.53 -8.62 29.79
CA LEU A 73 8.61 -8.61 30.92
C LEU A 73 7.68 -9.82 30.77
N SER A 74 7.68 -10.72 31.76
CA SER A 74 7.00 -12.02 31.68
C SER A 74 5.47 -11.95 31.54
N ASP A 75 4.86 -10.81 31.89
CA ASP A 75 3.39 -10.66 31.93
C ASP A 75 2.82 -9.84 30.76
N ILE A 76 3.65 -9.43 29.79
CA ILE A 76 3.19 -8.69 28.61
C ILE A 76 3.31 -9.57 27.37
N PRO A 77 2.20 -9.94 26.71
CA PRO A 77 2.26 -10.70 25.47
C PRO A 77 2.92 -9.88 24.36
N PRO A 78 3.53 -10.51 23.34
CA PRO A 78 4.09 -9.82 22.20
C PRO A 78 3.08 -8.86 21.55
N ILE A 79 3.52 -7.66 21.20
CA ILE A 79 2.68 -6.62 20.59
C ILE A 79 2.95 -6.60 19.09
N TYR A 80 1.89 -6.80 18.29
CA TYR A 80 1.96 -6.59 16.85
C TYR A 80 1.79 -5.09 16.54
N VAL A 81 2.81 -4.49 15.95
CA VAL A 81 2.81 -3.09 15.51
C VAL A 81 2.80 -3.06 13.99
N TYR A 82 1.83 -2.35 13.44
CA TYR A 82 1.71 -2.09 12.01
C TYR A 82 1.81 -0.58 11.79
N LEU A 83 2.85 -0.16 11.08
CA LEU A 83 3.07 1.23 10.68
C LEU A 83 2.84 1.33 9.19
N ASN A 84 1.85 2.13 8.79
CA ASN A 84 1.74 2.58 7.41
C ASN A 84 2.03 4.07 7.36
N ALA A 85 2.82 4.49 6.36
CA ALA A 85 2.80 5.88 5.99
C ALA A 85 1.44 6.19 5.35
N ASP A 86 0.93 7.40 5.56
CA ASP A 86 -0.18 7.90 4.74
C ASP A 86 0.20 7.74 3.27
N HIS A 87 -0.58 6.94 2.54
CA HIS A 87 -0.34 6.76 1.11
C HIS A 87 -0.64 8.07 0.40
N LYS A 88 0.40 8.81 0.04
CA LYS A 88 0.28 9.99 -0.82
C LYS A 88 -0.09 9.52 -2.21
N TYR A 89 -1.31 9.85 -2.61
CA TYR A 89 -1.79 9.63 -3.96
C TYR A 89 -1.32 10.77 -4.87
N TYR A 90 -0.85 10.41 -6.05
CA TYR A 90 -0.50 11.36 -7.09
C TYR A 90 -1.77 11.88 -7.77
N THR A 91 -1.85 13.20 -7.94
CA THR A 91 -2.82 13.81 -8.85
C THR A 91 -2.26 13.79 -10.28
N PRO A 92 -3.11 13.62 -11.32
CA PRO A 92 -2.65 13.77 -12.70
C PRO A 92 -1.96 15.13 -12.92
N PRO A 93 -1.03 15.23 -13.88
CA PRO A 93 -0.41 16.51 -14.22
C PRO A 93 -1.46 17.57 -14.49
N LYS A 94 -1.21 18.79 -13.98
CA LYS A 94 -2.11 19.95 -14.14
C LYS A 94 -1.87 20.68 -15.47
N GLU A 95 -0.98 20.14 -16.30
CA GLU A 95 -0.64 20.70 -17.61
C GLU A 95 -1.79 20.58 -18.61
N ASN A 96 -1.66 21.29 -19.72
CA ASN A 96 -2.60 21.21 -20.84
C ASN A 96 -1.81 20.99 -22.14
N PRO A 97 -1.79 19.76 -22.69
CA PRO A 97 -2.60 18.61 -22.30
C PRO A 97 -2.14 17.96 -20.98
N PRO A 98 -3.05 17.36 -20.19
CA PRO A 98 -2.74 16.74 -18.90
C PRO A 98 -1.86 15.49 -19.00
N LEU A 99 -1.68 14.97 -20.22
CA LEU A 99 -0.76 13.89 -20.54
C LEU A 99 0.18 14.39 -21.65
N PRO A 100 1.30 15.06 -21.32
CA PRO A 100 2.21 15.65 -22.31
C PRO A 100 2.72 14.66 -23.36
N ALA A 101 3.00 13.41 -22.96
CA ALA A 101 3.42 12.34 -23.88
C ALA A 101 2.30 11.87 -24.84
N TYR A 102 1.04 12.18 -24.52
CA TYR A 102 -0.15 11.73 -25.25
C TYR A 102 -1.03 12.93 -25.61
N PRO A 103 -0.55 13.85 -26.47
CA PRO A 103 -1.21 15.14 -26.70
C PRO A 103 -2.58 15.02 -27.38
N ASP A 104 -2.87 13.90 -28.03
CA ASP A 104 -4.18 13.63 -28.65
C ASP A 104 -5.19 12.98 -27.69
N ALA A 105 -4.78 12.60 -26.48
CA ALA A 105 -5.65 12.04 -25.45
C ALA A 105 -6.50 13.13 -24.77
N LYS A 106 -7.82 13.03 -24.93
CA LYS A 106 -8.78 14.00 -24.37
C LYS A 106 -9.55 13.39 -23.21
N LYS A 107 -9.91 14.22 -22.23
CA LYS A 107 -10.71 13.78 -21.06
C LYS A 107 -11.96 13.04 -21.52
N ALA A 108 -12.22 11.89 -20.92
CA ALA A 108 -13.35 11.03 -21.19
C ALA A 108 -14.12 10.74 -19.90
N GLN A 109 -15.34 10.22 -20.02
CA GLN A 109 -16.14 9.82 -18.87
C GLN A 109 -15.41 8.72 -18.09
N ALA A 110 -15.14 8.98 -16.82
CA ALA A 110 -14.57 8.02 -15.88
C ALA A 110 -15.57 6.88 -15.63
N LYS A 111 -15.08 5.64 -15.51
CA LYS A 111 -15.91 4.46 -15.25
C LYS A 111 -15.35 3.54 -14.17
N THR A 112 -14.03 3.37 -14.10
CA THR A 112 -13.39 2.47 -13.12
C THR A 112 -13.40 3.10 -11.72
N PRO A 113 -13.94 2.43 -10.69
CA PRO A 113 -13.87 2.92 -9.31
C PRO A 113 -12.44 2.91 -8.76
N LEU A 114 -12.12 3.89 -7.91
CA LEU A 114 -10.90 3.85 -7.09
C LEU A 114 -11.04 2.82 -5.96
N LYS A 115 -9.93 2.15 -5.62
CA LYS A 115 -9.85 1.21 -4.50
C LYS A 115 -10.02 2.00 -3.19
N GLY A 116 -11.08 1.70 -2.42
CA GLY A 116 -11.47 2.47 -1.23
C GLY A 116 -12.77 3.27 -1.36
N GLY A 117 -13.36 3.32 -2.56
CA GLY A 117 -14.73 3.81 -2.78
C GLY A 117 -14.85 5.34 -2.96
N GLY A 118 -16.00 5.76 -3.48
CA GLY A 118 -16.45 7.17 -3.54
C GLY A 118 -16.03 7.98 -4.78
N LYS A 119 -15.00 7.57 -5.52
CA LYS A 119 -14.53 8.30 -6.72
C LYS A 119 -14.13 7.35 -7.85
N LEU A 120 -14.19 7.84 -9.09
CA LEU A 120 -13.77 7.10 -10.29
C LEU A 120 -12.37 7.57 -10.74
N ARG A 121 -11.62 6.69 -11.42
CA ARG A 121 -10.32 6.99 -12.01
C ARG A 121 -10.45 8.02 -13.12
N ASN A 122 -9.53 8.99 -13.15
CA ASN A 122 -9.45 9.90 -14.29
C ASN A 122 -9.19 9.11 -15.57
N ARG A 123 -9.88 9.48 -16.63
CA ARG A 123 -9.83 8.75 -17.89
C ARG A 123 -9.69 9.70 -19.07
N TRP A 124 -8.91 9.28 -20.06
CA TRP A 124 -8.78 9.93 -21.36
C TRP A 124 -8.93 8.92 -22.49
N LYS A 125 -9.22 9.42 -23.69
CA LYS A 125 -9.22 8.66 -24.94
C LYS A 125 -8.49 9.41 -26.03
N ASP A 126 -7.67 8.68 -26.79
CA ASP A 126 -7.00 9.21 -27.97
C ASP A 126 -7.92 9.20 -29.20
N SER A 127 -7.42 9.75 -30.31
CA SER A 127 -8.12 9.77 -31.61
C SER A 127 -8.42 8.37 -32.17
N LYS A 128 -7.63 7.36 -31.78
CA LYS A 128 -7.76 5.95 -32.20
C LYS A 128 -8.69 5.15 -31.26
N GLY A 129 -9.16 5.79 -30.20
CA GLY A 129 -10.04 5.23 -29.18
C GLY A 129 -9.34 4.45 -28.08
N LYS A 130 -8.00 4.44 -27.99
CA LYS A 130 -7.30 3.86 -26.82
C LYS A 130 -7.74 4.56 -25.56
N ILE A 131 -7.71 3.84 -24.46
CA ILE A 131 -8.19 4.31 -23.16
C ILE A 131 -6.98 4.48 -22.26
N TYR A 132 -6.95 5.59 -21.54
CA TYR A 132 -5.88 5.97 -20.63
C TYR A 132 -6.52 6.15 -19.25
N GLU A 133 -6.07 5.42 -18.24
CA GLU A 133 -6.53 5.60 -16.86
C GLU A 133 -5.37 6.03 -15.96
N TRP A 134 -5.64 7.01 -15.10
CA TRP A 134 -4.67 7.43 -14.11
C TRP A 134 -4.52 6.41 -12.99
N ASP A 135 -3.29 5.95 -12.75
CA ASP A 135 -2.94 5.23 -11.53
C ASP A 135 -2.40 6.22 -10.49
N SER A 136 -3.27 6.62 -9.57
CA SER A 136 -2.91 7.54 -8.49
C SER A 136 -1.94 6.96 -7.47
N ARG A 137 -1.71 5.64 -7.46
CA ARG A 137 -0.73 5.02 -6.55
C ARG A 137 0.68 5.18 -7.07
N HIS A 138 0.86 5.04 -8.38
CA HIS A 138 2.18 5.05 -9.02
C HIS A 138 2.50 6.38 -9.72
N GLY A 139 1.51 7.26 -9.91
CA GLY A 139 1.71 8.52 -10.64
C GLY A 139 1.89 8.31 -12.14
N THR A 140 1.35 7.22 -12.66
CA THR A 140 1.51 6.76 -14.05
C THR A 140 0.17 6.64 -14.76
N VAL A 141 0.22 6.37 -16.07
CA VAL A 141 -0.97 6.09 -16.88
C VAL A 141 -0.98 4.64 -17.33
N GLU A 142 -2.06 3.93 -17.01
CA GLU A 142 -2.36 2.63 -17.59
C GLU A 142 -3.04 2.82 -18.94
N ILE A 143 -2.53 2.17 -19.98
CA ILE A 143 -3.08 2.29 -21.34
C ILE A 143 -3.76 0.98 -21.73
N TYR A 144 -4.94 1.09 -22.33
CA TYR A 144 -5.72 -0.02 -22.86
C TYR A 144 -6.06 0.22 -24.33
N ASP A 145 -6.29 -0.87 -25.05
CA ASP A 145 -6.81 -0.78 -26.40
C ASP A 145 -8.23 -0.17 -26.44
N ARG A 146 -8.72 0.09 -27.66
CA ARG A 146 -10.05 0.68 -27.87
C ARG A 146 -11.22 -0.16 -27.34
N SER A 147 -10.98 -1.43 -27.05
CA SER A 147 -11.99 -2.34 -26.50
C SER A 147 -12.02 -2.32 -24.98
N GLY A 148 -10.95 -1.83 -24.35
CA GLY A 148 -10.72 -1.93 -22.90
C GLY A 148 -10.34 -3.34 -22.44
N ARG A 149 -10.28 -4.33 -23.34
CA ARG A 149 -10.05 -5.74 -22.97
C ARG A 149 -8.57 -6.12 -22.97
N ASN A 150 -7.72 -5.32 -23.60
CA ASN A 150 -6.29 -5.55 -23.66
C ASN A 150 -5.55 -4.39 -22.99
N HIS A 151 -4.90 -4.66 -21.87
CA HIS A 151 -3.93 -3.75 -21.26
C HIS A 151 -2.66 -3.71 -22.10
N LEU A 152 -2.12 -2.51 -22.34
CA LEU A 152 -0.93 -2.27 -23.15
C LEU A 152 0.30 -1.96 -22.31
N GLY A 153 0.12 -1.70 -21.01
CA GLY A 153 1.19 -1.42 -20.07
C GLY A 153 0.93 -0.17 -19.24
N GLU A 154 1.88 0.09 -18.35
CA GLU A 154 1.96 1.29 -17.53
C GLU A 154 3.03 2.21 -18.10
N PHE A 155 2.75 3.51 -18.17
CA PHE A 155 3.64 4.49 -18.81
C PHE A 155 3.76 5.77 -18.00
N ASP A 156 4.89 6.44 -18.15
CA ASP A 156 5.11 7.79 -17.64
C ASP A 156 4.25 8.80 -18.44
N PRO A 157 3.46 9.67 -17.77
CA PRO A 157 2.56 10.60 -18.45
C PRO A 157 3.27 11.75 -19.18
N ILE A 158 4.52 12.06 -18.81
CA ILE A 158 5.33 13.15 -19.32
C ILE A 158 6.28 12.67 -20.43
N THR A 159 7.02 11.59 -20.19
CA THR A 159 8.03 11.07 -21.14
C THR A 159 7.45 10.04 -22.10
N GLY A 160 6.38 9.35 -21.71
CA GLY A 160 5.80 8.23 -22.46
C GLY A 160 6.60 6.94 -22.35
N GLU A 161 7.61 6.88 -21.48
CA GLU A 161 8.38 5.67 -21.22
C GLU A 161 7.52 4.59 -20.57
N GLN A 162 7.68 3.36 -21.00
CA GLN A 162 6.95 2.23 -20.43
C GLN A 162 7.59 1.77 -19.12
N THR A 163 6.88 1.90 -18.01
CA THR A 163 7.35 1.48 -16.68
C THR A 163 7.02 0.02 -16.38
N LYS A 164 5.93 -0.51 -16.96
CA LYS A 164 5.55 -1.92 -16.83
C LYS A 164 4.97 -2.50 -18.12
N PRO A 165 5.21 -3.80 -18.40
CA PRO A 165 4.66 -4.47 -19.56
C PRO A 165 3.14 -4.61 -19.48
N ALA A 166 2.54 -5.01 -20.60
CA ALA A 166 1.14 -5.39 -20.68
C ALA A 166 0.78 -6.50 -19.67
N ASP A 167 -0.44 -6.44 -19.14
CA ASP A 167 -0.97 -7.41 -18.18
C ASP A 167 -2.31 -7.94 -18.74
N PRO A 168 -2.34 -9.18 -19.27
CA PRO A 168 -3.52 -9.72 -19.94
C PRO A 168 -4.72 -9.92 -19.00
N THR A 169 -4.51 -9.86 -17.68
CA THR A 169 -5.59 -9.99 -16.69
C THR A 169 -6.34 -8.67 -16.50
N ARG A 170 -5.72 -7.52 -16.83
CA ARG A 170 -6.30 -6.19 -16.63
C ARG A 170 -7.23 -5.79 -17.77
N LYS A 171 -8.41 -5.31 -17.39
CA LYS A 171 -9.48 -4.89 -18.31
C LYS A 171 -10.23 -3.71 -17.72
N VAL A 172 -10.75 -2.86 -18.60
CA VAL A 172 -11.60 -1.73 -18.27
C VAL A 172 -12.83 -1.71 -19.14
N GLU A 173 -13.92 -1.13 -18.63
CA GLU A 173 -15.10 -0.87 -19.45
C GLU A 173 -14.77 0.20 -20.49
N LYS A 174 -15.17 -0.03 -21.75
CA LYS A 174 -14.97 0.89 -22.87
C LYS A 174 -15.67 2.24 -22.66
#